data_AF-A0A1S4E6V7-F1
#
_entry.id   AF-A0A1S4E6V7-F1
#
_cell.length_a   1.000
_cell.length_b   1.000
_cell.length_c   1.000
_cell.angle_alpha   90.00
_cell.angle_beta   90.00
_cell.angle_gamma   90.00
#
_symmetry.space_group_name_H-M   'P 1'
#
loop_
_entity.id
_entity.type
_entity.pdbx_description
1 polymer ?
#
loop_
_entity_poly.entity_id
_entity_poly.type
_entity_poly.pdbx_seq_one_letter_code
_entity_poly.pdbx_strand_id
1 'polypeptide(L)'
;MIGKYLKGKRSISDHMQETVSYIQHMQRRIQQLKDKRDKLRELANQTMVIIGTTETLNSSERDSVVVRAKDGIGIQVVLDTATKHRLPLSIFVQALVAEGLEILNCISNRLNERFIHTIECQTILKDDGCYPTIDASMLQHKLANLEYYPLD
;
A
#
# COMPACT_ATOMS: atom_id res chain seq x y z
N MET A 1 16.96 -42.79 -51.07
CA MET A 1 18.09 -41.98 -50.56
C MET A 1 17.50 -40.69 -50.00
N ILE A 2 17.08 -40.68 -48.73
CA ILE A 2 17.86 -40.30 -47.55
C ILE A 2 18.59 -38.96 -47.76
N GLY A 3 17.92 -37.89 -47.33
CA GLY A 3 18.48 -36.56 -47.09
C GLY A 3 17.69 -35.91 -45.97
N LYS A 4 17.92 -36.41 -44.75
CA LYS A 4 17.30 -35.95 -43.50
C LYS A 4 18.16 -34.78 -42.94
N TYR A 5 17.54 -33.86 -42.20
CA TYR A 5 18.12 -32.75 -41.39
C TYR A 5 18.50 -31.49 -42.21
N LEU A 6 17.97 -30.29 -41.90
CA LEU A 6 18.26 -29.51 -40.70
C LEU A 6 17.02 -28.74 -40.21
N LYS A 7 16.44 -29.19 -39.09
CA LYS A 7 15.67 -28.30 -38.21
C LYS A 7 16.70 -27.34 -37.60
N GLY A 8 16.94 -26.22 -38.27
CA GLY A 8 17.99 -25.26 -37.93
C GLY A 8 17.91 -24.89 -36.45
N LYS A 9 19.03 -24.98 -35.74
CA LYS A 9 19.20 -24.32 -34.44
C LYS A 9 18.81 -22.86 -34.68
N ARG A 10 17.90 -22.28 -33.87
CA ARG A 10 17.62 -20.83 -33.90
C ARG A 10 18.97 -20.12 -34.01
N SER A 11 19.16 -19.36 -35.08
CA SER A 11 20.45 -18.71 -35.32
C SER A 11 20.71 -17.74 -34.17
N ILE A 12 21.96 -17.59 -33.76
CA ILE A 12 22.36 -16.57 -32.76
C ILE A 12 21.82 -15.19 -33.18
N SER A 13 21.75 -14.93 -34.48
CA SER A 13 21.18 -13.70 -35.05
C SER A 13 19.69 -13.52 -34.74
N ASP A 14 18.88 -14.59 -34.79
CA ASP A 14 17.45 -14.52 -34.46
C ASP A 14 17.26 -14.21 -32.97
N HIS A 15 18.07 -14.85 -32.13
CA HIS A 15 18.05 -14.62 -30.69
C HIS A 15 18.50 -13.19 -30.34
N MET A 16 19.50 -12.65 -31.02
CA MET A 16 19.92 -11.25 -30.87
C MET A 16 18.78 -10.29 -31.25
N GLN A 17 18.09 -10.51 -32.37
CA GLN A 17 16.98 -9.67 -32.81
C GLN A 17 15.80 -9.71 -31.82
N GLU A 18 15.47 -10.89 -31.30
CA GLU A 18 14.45 -11.07 -30.27
C GLU A 18 14.84 -10.36 -28.96
N THR A 19 16.12 -10.44 -28.58
CA THR A 19 16.66 -9.77 -27.39
C THR A 19 16.57 -8.24 -27.53
N VAL A 20 16.93 -7.69 -28.70
CA VAL A 20 16.82 -6.24 -28.96
C VAL A 20 15.35 -5.81 -28.90
N SER A 21 14.44 -6.58 -29.49
CA SER A 21 13.00 -6.29 -29.47
C SER A 21 12.44 -6.32 -28.04
N TYR A 22 12.91 -7.27 -27.22
CA TYR A 22 12.55 -7.36 -25.81
C TYR A 22 13.08 -6.17 -25.00
N ILE A 23 14.34 -5.77 -25.21
CA ILE A 23 14.92 -4.57 -24.58
C ILE A 23 14.09 -3.33 -24.93
N GLN A 24 13.75 -3.14 -26.20
CA GLN A 24 12.92 -2.02 -26.65
C GLN A 24 11.50 -2.04 -26.04
N HIS A 25 10.90 -3.23 -25.91
CA HIS A 25 9.61 -3.39 -25.24
C HIS A 25 9.71 -3.01 -23.75
N MET A 26 10.75 -3.47 -23.05
CA MET A 26 10.98 -3.15 -21.64
C MET A 26 11.25 -1.66 -21.42
N GLN A 27 12.07 -1.04 -22.29
CA GLN A 27 12.31 0.41 -22.27
C GLN A 27 11.00 1.21 -22.43
N ARG A 28 10.14 0.83 -23.39
CA ARG A 28 8.81 1.43 -23.54
C ARG A 28 7.95 1.26 -22.29
N ARG A 29 7.94 0.07 -21.68
CA ARG A 29 7.15 -0.20 -20.48
C ARG A 29 7.63 0.63 -19.28
N ILE A 30 8.94 0.80 -19.12
CA ILE A 30 9.53 1.69 -18.10
C ILE A 30 9.08 3.13 -18.34
N GLN A 31 9.10 3.62 -19.59
CA GLN A 31 8.66 4.98 -19.89
C GLN A 31 7.18 5.19 -19.59
N GLN A 32 6.32 4.24 -19.99
CA GLN A 32 4.88 4.31 -19.68
C GLN A 32 4.60 4.36 -18.17
N LEU A 33 5.35 3.61 -17.36
CA LEU A 33 5.22 3.64 -15.90
C LEU A 33 5.71 4.98 -15.33
N LYS A 34 6.79 5.54 -15.86
CA LYS A 34 7.26 6.89 -15.48
C LYS A 34 6.21 7.95 -15.80
N ASP A 35 5.66 7.94 -17.02
CA ASP A 35 4.65 8.92 -17.44
C ASP A 35 3.38 8.82 -16.56
N LYS A 36 2.95 7.60 -16.21
CA LYS A 36 1.83 7.40 -15.28
C LYS A 36 2.14 7.97 -13.89
N ARG A 37 3.34 7.72 -13.36
CA ARG A 37 3.79 8.26 -12.08
C ARG A 37 3.83 9.78 -12.11
N ASP A 38 4.38 10.37 -13.17
CA ASP A 38 4.57 11.82 -13.26
C ASP A 38 3.22 12.54 -13.37
N LYS A 39 2.26 11.99 -14.13
CA LYS A 39 0.86 12.47 -14.16
C LYS A 39 0.20 12.42 -12.78
N LEU A 40 0.35 11.31 -12.05
CA LEU A 40 -0.19 11.20 -10.69
C LEU A 40 0.46 12.22 -9.74
N ARG A 41 1.77 12.47 -9.90
CA ARG A 41 2.50 13.48 -9.11
C ARG A 41 2.02 14.89 -9.42
N GLU A 42 1.78 15.22 -10.68
CA GLU A 42 1.20 16.50 -11.09
C GLU A 42 -0.20 16.72 -10.50
N LEU A 43 -1.06 15.71 -10.54
CA LEU A 43 -2.41 15.77 -9.94
C LEU A 43 -2.35 15.97 -8.41
N ALA A 44 -1.43 15.30 -7.73
CA ALA A 44 -1.21 15.49 -6.29
C ALA A 44 -0.74 16.94 -5.99
N ASN A 45 0.19 17.47 -6.79
CA ASN A 45 0.67 18.84 -6.64
C ASN A 45 -0.43 19.88 -6.91
N GLN A 46 -1.29 19.66 -7.92
CA GLN A 46 -2.42 20.56 -8.20
C GLN A 46 -3.44 20.57 -7.05
N THR A 47 -3.72 19.41 -6.48
CA THR A 47 -4.57 19.30 -5.28
C THR A 47 -3.98 20.08 -4.11
N MET A 48 -2.65 20.02 -3.91
CA MET A 48 -1.96 20.78 -2.86
C MET A 48 -2.03 22.30 -3.08
N VAL A 49 -1.93 22.79 -4.33
CA VAL A 49 -2.05 24.23 -4.65
C VAL A 49 -3.47 24.74 -4.42
N ILE A 50 -4.50 23.95 -4.73
CA ILE A 50 -5.90 24.31 -4.49
C ILE A 50 -6.18 24.41 -2.97
N ILE A 51 -5.67 23.47 -2.18
CA ILE A 51 -5.79 23.50 -0.71
C ILE A 51 -5.00 24.69 -0.11
N GLY A 52 -3.90 25.11 -0.72
CA GLY A 52 -3.11 26.26 -0.27
C GLY A 52 -3.83 27.63 -0.29
N THR A 53 -5.01 27.73 -0.90
CA THR A 53 -5.82 28.97 -0.95
C THR A 53 -7.07 28.96 -0.08
N THR A 54 -7.37 27.84 0.58
CA THR A 54 -8.46 27.74 1.56
C THR A 54 -7.89 27.26 2.88
N GLU A 55 -7.79 28.19 3.81
CA GLU A 55 -7.44 28.02 5.22
C GLU A 55 -7.61 26.58 5.75
N THR A 56 -6.50 25.93 6.13
CA THR A 56 -6.41 24.93 7.21
C THR A 56 -4.96 24.43 7.32
N LEU A 57 -4.10 25.26 7.92
CA LEU A 57 -2.68 24.96 8.19
C LEU A 57 -2.42 23.80 9.19
N ASN A 58 -3.40 22.94 9.52
CA ASN A 58 -3.27 21.99 10.64
C ASN A 58 -3.64 20.51 10.35
N SER A 59 -4.02 20.14 9.13
CA SER A 59 -4.41 18.73 8.80
C SER A 59 -3.28 17.90 8.18
N SER A 60 -2.21 18.54 7.71
CA SER A 60 -1.09 17.88 7.01
C SER A 60 -0.03 17.26 7.95
N GLU A 61 -0.19 17.38 9.27
CA GLU A 61 0.78 16.84 10.24
C GLU A 61 0.22 15.71 11.12
N ARG A 62 -1.10 15.53 11.17
CA ARG A 62 -1.68 14.45 11.99
C ARG A 62 -1.69 13.13 11.23
N ASP A 63 -1.41 12.06 11.96
CA ASP A 63 -1.63 10.72 11.47
C ASP A 63 -3.12 10.52 11.21
N SER A 64 -3.43 9.74 10.18
CA SER A 64 -4.80 9.43 9.78
C SER A 64 -4.99 7.93 9.71
N VAL A 65 -6.19 7.49 10.10
CA VAL A 65 -6.57 6.08 10.11
C VAL A 65 -7.85 5.90 9.30
N VAL A 66 -7.83 4.91 8.41
CA VAL A 66 -9.01 4.48 7.66
C VAL A 66 -9.22 2.99 7.91
N VAL A 67 -10.42 2.62 8.32
CA VAL A 67 -10.81 1.22 8.52
C VAL A 67 -11.84 0.83 7.47
N ARG A 68 -11.61 -0.28 6.79
CA ARG A 68 -12.52 -0.83 5.77
C ARG A 68 -12.86 -2.28 6.12
N ALA A 69 -14.14 -2.54 6.35
CA ALA A 69 -14.65 -3.90 6.38
C ALA A 69 -14.54 -4.52 4.98
N LYS A 70 -14.12 -5.79 4.92
CA LYS A 70 -14.18 -6.64 3.74
C LYS A 70 -15.30 -7.66 3.93
N ASP A 71 -15.61 -8.42 2.89
CA ASP A 71 -16.66 -9.44 2.96
C ASP A 71 -16.36 -10.47 4.08
N GLY A 72 -17.36 -10.73 4.92
CA GLY A 72 -17.25 -11.67 6.04
C GLY A 72 -16.52 -11.09 7.25
N ILE A 73 -15.39 -11.71 7.63
CA ILE A 73 -14.65 -11.44 8.86
C ILE A 73 -13.39 -10.57 8.66
N GLY A 74 -13.11 -10.18 7.41
CA GLY A 74 -11.89 -9.48 7.04
C GLY A 74 -11.97 -7.98 7.28
N ILE A 75 -10.89 -7.38 7.75
CA ILE A 75 -10.77 -5.94 7.98
C ILE A 75 -9.43 -5.45 7.43
N GLN A 76 -9.46 -4.37 6.66
CA GLN A 76 -8.26 -3.65 6.24
C GLN A 76 -8.16 -2.32 7.00
N VAL A 77 -7.01 -2.07 7.59
CA VAL A 77 -6.70 -0.82 8.27
C VAL A 77 -5.55 -0.14 7.54
N VAL A 78 -5.72 1.14 7.21
CA VAL A 78 -4.69 1.97 6.63
C VAL A 78 -4.33 3.08 7.61
N LEU A 79 -3.06 3.11 8.01
CA LEU A 79 -2.48 4.11 8.89
C LEU A 79 -1.49 4.95 8.07
N ASP A 80 -1.77 6.23 7.91
CA ASP A 80 -0.87 7.23 7.33
C ASP A 80 -0.22 8.00 8.49
N THR A 81 1.09 7.86 8.67
CA THR A 81 1.83 8.51 9.77
C THR A 81 2.96 9.41 9.28
N ALA A 82 3.21 10.53 9.97
CA ALA A 82 4.36 11.38 9.71
C ALA A 82 5.67 10.71 10.19
N THR A 83 6.81 11.04 9.58
CA THR A 83 8.13 10.52 10.02
C THR A 83 8.62 11.12 11.34
N LYS A 84 8.18 12.35 11.68
CA LYS A 84 8.69 13.14 12.82
C LYS A 84 7.88 13.02 14.11
N HIS A 85 6.55 12.91 13.98
CA HIS A 85 5.61 12.72 15.09
C HIS A 85 4.72 11.56 14.73
N ARG A 86 5.18 10.34 15.05
CA ARG A 86 4.51 9.13 14.60
C ARG A 86 3.86 8.42 15.76
N LEU A 87 2.68 7.87 15.51
CA LEU A 87 2.17 6.77 16.29
C LEU A 87 3.07 5.53 16.04
N PRO A 88 3.69 4.94 17.07
CA PRO A 88 4.49 3.74 16.89
C PRO A 88 3.61 2.60 16.36
N LEU A 89 4.04 1.98 15.26
CA LEU A 89 3.31 0.86 14.66
C LEU A 89 3.08 -0.29 15.65
N SER A 90 4.00 -0.49 16.60
CA SER A 90 3.84 -1.49 17.67
C SER A 90 2.62 -1.22 18.56
N ILE A 91 2.40 0.03 18.97
CA ILE A 91 1.23 0.45 19.76
C ILE A 91 -0.04 0.29 18.93
N PHE A 92 0.01 0.67 17.66
CA PHE A 92 -1.12 0.52 16.75
C PHE A 92 -1.53 -0.94 16.56
N VAL A 93 -0.56 -1.83 16.33
CA VAL A 93 -0.79 -3.27 16.20
C VAL A 93 -1.31 -3.86 17.51
N GLN A 94 -0.77 -3.44 18.65
CA GLN A 94 -1.27 -3.89 19.95
C GLN A 94 -2.73 -3.47 20.18
N ALA A 95 -3.11 -2.25 19.76
CA ALA A 95 -4.49 -1.79 19.82
C ALA A 95 -5.41 -2.67 18.95
N LEU A 96 -5.00 -3.05 17.74
CA LEU A 96 -5.77 -3.97 16.89
C LEU A 96 -5.96 -5.34 17.55
N VAL A 97 -4.90 -5.91 18.12
CA VAL A 97 -4.97 -7.21 18.81
C VAL A 97 -5.90 -7.14 20.03
N ALA A 98 -5.90 -6.02 20.76
CA ALA A 98 -6.80 -5.81 21.90
C ALA A 98 -8.29 -5.76 21.49
N GLU A 99 -8.60 -5.43 20.23
CA GLU A 99 -9.96 -5.51 19.67
C GLU A 99 -10.37 -6.92 19.26
N GLY A 100 -9.52 -7.93 19.49
CA GLY A 100 -9.79 -9.31 19.07
C GLY A 100 -9.57 -9.55 17.59
N LEU A 101 -8.68 -8.77 16.97
CA LEU A 101 -8.25 -8.95 15.58
C LEU A 101 -6.96 -9.77 15.50
N GLU A 102 -6.97 -10.76 14.63
CA GLU A 102 -5.77 -11.45 14.18
C GLU A 102 -5.15 -10.69 13.01
N ILE A 103 -3.85 -10.38 13.11
CA ILE A 103 -3.11 -9.70 12.06
C ILE A 103 -2.62 -10.74 11.05
N LEU A 104 -3.06 -10.61 9.79
CA LEU A 104 -2.68 -11.51 8.70
C LEU A 104 -1.47 -10.98 7.92
N ASN A 105 -1.43 -9.67 7.67
CA ASN A 105 -0.37 -9.03 6.90
C ASN A 105 -0.21 -7.56 7.28
N CYS A 106 1.01 -7.04 7.13
CA CYS A 106 1.29 -5.62 7.28
C CYS A 106 2.32 -5.18 6.22
N ILE A 107 1.91 -4.27 5.35
CA ILE A 107 2.76 -3.69 4.31
C ILE A 107 3.02 -2.23 4.71
N SER A 108 4.30 -1.86 4.81
CA SER A 108 4.70 -0.50 5.16
C SER A 108 5.45 0.13 3.99
N ASN A 109 4.93 1.25 3.49
CA ASN A 109 5.54 2.01 2.40
C ASN A 109 5.95 3.38 2.92
N ARG A 110 7.21 3.76 2.72
CA ARG A 110 7.65 5.14 2.96
C ARG A 110 7.42 5.97 1.71
N LEU A 111 6.65 7.05 1.86
CA LEU A 111 6.42 8.04 0.82
C LEU A 111 6.82 9.42 1.35
N ASN A 112 7.98 9.91 0.94
CA ASN A 112 8.57 11.16 1.44
C ASN A 112 8.76 11.11 2.98
N GLU A 113 8.16 12.07 3.67
CA GLU A 113 8.17 12.24 5.14
C GLU A 113 6.97 11.56 5.81
N ARG A 114 6.41 10.53 5.17
CA ARG A 114 5.30 9.74 5.71
C ARG A 114 5.47 8.25 5.51
N PHE A 115 4.88 7.46 6.40
CA PHE A 115 4.70 6.03 6.26
C PHE A 115 3.22 5.69 6.07
N ILE A 116 2.93 4.94 5.01
CA ILE A 116 1.62 4.32 4.80
C ILE A 116 1.73 2.85 5.18
N HIS A 117 1.07 2.49 6.28
CA HIS A 117 0.93 1.13 6.75
C HIS A 117 -0.44 0.58 6.35
N THR A 118 -0.45 -0.49 5.57
CA THR A 118 -1.67 -1.24 5.23
C THR A 118 -1.64 -2.56 5.99
N ILE A 119 -2.59 -2.73 6.89
CA ILE A 119 -2.69 -3.88 7.78
C ILE A 119 -3.96 -4.66 7.42
N GLU A 120 -3.80 -5.95 7.17
CA GLU A 120 -4.90 -6.87 6.91
C GLU A 120 -5.14 -7.71 8.16
N CYS A 121 -6.39 -7.73 8.61
CA CYS A 121 -6.80 -8.38 9.83
C CYS A 121 -8.03 -9.25 9.59
N GLN A 122 -8.30 -10.16 10.53
CA GLN A 122 -9.58 -10.87 10.62
C GLN A 122 -10.08 -10.96 12.06
N THR A 123 -11.39 -11.07 12.25
CA THR A 123 -11.97 -11.31 13.58
C THR A 123 -11.62 -12.70 14.08
N ILE A 124 -11.21 -12.83 15.34
CA ILE A 124 -10.95 -14.13 15.96
C ILE A 124 -12.29 -14.79 16.34
N LEU A 125 -12.41 -16.09 16.05
CA LEU A 125 -13.54 -16.92 16.47
C LEU A 125 -13.56 -17.02 18.00
N LYS A 126 -14.71 -16.72 18.62
CA LYS A 126 -14.88 -16.86 20.07
C LYS A 126 -15.28 -18.28 20.45
N ASP A 127 -15.15 -18.60 21.74
CA ASP A 127 -15.51 -19.92 22.31
C ASP A 127 -16.99 -20.29 22.09
N ASP A 128 -17.85 -19.30 21.85
CA ASP A 128 -19.28 -19.48 21.51
C ASP A 128 -19.51 -19.89 20.04
N GLY A 129 -18.45 -20.01 19.24
CA GLY A 129 -18.51 -20.35 17.82
C GLY A 129 -18.98 -19.21 16.91
N CYS A 130 -19.08 -17.98 17.43
CA CYS A 130 -19.49 -16.80 16.67
C CYS A 130 -18.31 -15.87 16.39
N TYR A 131 -18.34 -15.21 15.23
CA TYR A 131 -17.41 -14.12 14.91
C TYR A 131 -17.96 -12.80 15.46
N PRO A 132 -17.17 -12.04 16.24
CA PRO A 132 -17.62 -10.74 16.71
C PRO A 132 -17.84 -9.81 15.53
N THR A 133 -19.00 -9.16 15.48
CA THR A 133 -19.24 -8.06 14.54
C THR A 133 -18.44 -6.85 14.99
N ILE A 134 -17.50 -6.41 14.18
CA ILE A 134 -16.72 -5.20 14.45
C ILE A 134 -17.32 -4.03 13.66
N ASP A 135 -17.71 -2.99 14.40
CA ASP A 135 -18.11 -1.72 13.81
C ASP A 135 -16.86 -0.97 13.32
N ALA A 136 -16.71 -0.87 12.01
CA ALA A 136 -15.57 -0.22 11.38
C ALA A 136 -15.44 1.27 11.77
N SER A 137 -16.55 1.98 11.95
CA SER A 137 -16.55 3.39 12.36
C SER A 137 -16.10 3.55 13.81
N MET A 138 -16.56 2.68 14.70
CA MET A 138 -16.11 2.68 16.09
C MET A 138 -14.62 2.33 16.21
N LEU A 139 -14.18 1.30 15.48
CA LEU A 139 -12.77 0.91 15.42
C LEU A 139 -11.90 2.05 14.89
N GLN A 140 -12.32 2.70 13.80
CA GLN A 140 -11.59 3.83 13.22
C GLN A 140 -11.47 5.00 14.22
N HIS A 141 -12.56 5.35 14.90
CA HIS A 141 -12.54 6.41 15.89
C HIS A 141 -11.59 6.07 17.05
N LYS A 142 -11.60 4.82 17.54
CA LYS A 142 -10.70 4.38 18.61
C LYS A 142 -9.23 4.49 18.18
N LEU A 143 -8.90 4.00 16.99
CA LEU A 143 -7.53 4.01 16.47
C LEU A 143 -7.02 5.42 16.15
N ALA A 144 -7.89 6.33 15.69
CA ALA A 144 -7.55 7.72 15.40
C ALA A 144 -7.20 8.55 16.65
N ASN A 145 -7.62 8.10 17.84
CA ASN A 145 -7.38 8.77 19.11
C ASN A 145 -6.26 8.11 19.95
N LEU A 146 -5.42 7.27 19.33
CA LEU A 146 -4.25 6.71 20.00
C LEU A 146 -3.18 7.80 20.26
N GLU A 147 -2.45 7.67 21.37
CA GLU A 147 -1.46 8.65 21.82
C GLU A 147 -0.19 8.64 20.96
N TYR A 148 0.34 9.83 20.65
CA TYR A 148 1.56 10.02 19.88
C TYR A 148 2.81 9.99 20.75
N TYR A 149 3.93 9.56 20.17
CA TYR A 149 5.25 9.63 20.80
C TYR A 149 6.17 10.57 20.01
N PRO A 150 6.81 11.57 20.64
CA PRO A 150 7.86 12.34 20.00
C PRO A 150 9.10 11.45 19.76
N LEU A 151 9.80 11.67 18.64
CA LEU A 151 11.09 11.06 18.39
C LEU A 151 12.18 11.99 18.95
N ASP A 152 12.91 11.51 19.96
CA ASP A 152 14.07 12.19 20.56
C ASP A 152 15.24 12.32 19.57
#